data_AF-A0A7W0WFS3-F1
#
_entry.id   AF-A0A7W0WFS3-F1
#
_cell.length_a   1.000
_cell.length_b   1.000
_cell.length_c   1.000
_cell.angle_alpha   90.00
_cell.angle_beta   90.00
_cell.angle_gamma   90.00
#
_symmetry.space_group_name_H-M   'P 1'
#
loop_
_entity.id
_entity.type
_entity.pdbx_description
1 polymer ?
#
loop_
_entity_poly.entity_id
_entity_poly.type
_entity_poly.pdbx_seq_one_letter_code
_entity_poly.pdbx_strand_id
1 'polypeptide(L)'
;MVGPLAASSARPNKRVAVVGAGMGGLAAAIRLAAMGFEVEVFEKNATVGGRVGRLEAGGFSFDTGPSLLLMTDTYRELFHSAGRDLDDYVRLIPLDSDYRVTFGDGDSLTIRRTLPELINELERIEPGVTPRFYRFLEDACNKYRLGRSEFVERDFDRARDFFGLRNLRLLLKTRAVNNYYRQVSKFFASEKLRQAFSLQTMYLGLSPFEAPAVYSLLPYTELAEDGLWFPEGGMYSLIEAMERLATELGVRFHLNSQVESVVVTKGRARG
;
A
#
# COMPACT_ATOMS: atom_id res chain seq x y z
N MET A 1 16.12 4.40 1.92
CA MET A 1 16.69 4.39 3.29
C MET A 1 16.55 5.78 3.87
N VAL A 2 15.44 6.03 4.57
CA VAL A 2 15.37 7.16 5.49
C VAL A 2 16.29 6.79 6.65
N GLY A 3 17.34 7.58 6.90
CA GLY A 3 18.28 7.31 7.99
C GLY A 3 17.57 7.31 9.35
N PRO A 4 18.18 6.71 10.39
CA PRO A 4 17.62 6.76 11.73
C PRO A 4 17.31 8.21 12.09
N LEU A 5 16.08 8.47 12.55
CA LEU A 5 15.66 9.78 13.03
C LEU A 5 16.68 10.22 14.08
N ALA A 6 17.48 11.23 13.74
CA ALA A 6 18.43 11.79 14.68
C ALA A 6 17.65 12.20 15.93
N ALA A 7 18.07 11.69 17.09
CA ALA A 7 17.52 12.09 18.38
C ALA A 7 17.78 13.59 18.55
N SER A 8 16.83 14.40 18.08
CA SER A 8 16.83 15.85 18.26
C SER A 8 16.66 16.08 19.74
N SER A 9 17.56 16.89 20.31
CA SER A 9 17.51 17.38 21.70
C SER A 9 16.07 17.58 22.15
N ALA A 10 15.67 16.81 23.16
CA ALA A 10 14.31 16.75 23.69
C ALA A 10 13.75 18.16 23.88
N ARG A 11 12.81 18.55 23.01
CA ARG A 11 12.00 19.76 23.22
C ARG A 11 10.93 19.38 24.25
N PRO A 12 10.56 20.27 25.19
CA PRO A 12 9.57 19.96 26.20
C PRO A 12 8.26 19.50 25.55
N ASN A 13 7.66 18.42 26.11
CA ASN A 13 6.41 17.74 25.75
C ASN A 13 5.45 18.61 24.91
N LYS A 14 5.62 18.59 23.59
CA LYS A 14 4.59 19.12 22.70
C LYS A 14 3.53 18.05 22.54
N ARG A 15 2.30 18.39 22.94
CA ARG A 15 1.13 17.56 22.72
C ARG A 15 0.70 17.64 21.26
N VAL A 16 0.34 16.50 20.69
CA VAL A 16 -0.18 16.38 19.32
C VAL A 16 -1.48 15.57 19.36
N ALA A 17 -2.54 16.15 18.81
CA ALA A 17 -3.80 15.45 18.59
C ALA A 17 -3.82 14.87 17.17
N VAL A 18 -4.13 13.58 17.05
CA VAL A 18 -4.37 12.88 15.79
C VAL A 18 -5.87 12.57 15.71
N VAL A 19 -6.53 12.98 14.62
CA VAL A 19 -7.96 12.76 14.43
C VAL A 19 -8.17 11.58 13.48
N GLY A 20 -8.72 10.48 14.02
CA GLY A 20 -8.94 9.21 13.35
C GLY A 20 -7.87 8.17 13.68
N ALA A 21 -8.28 6.97 14.07
CA ALA A 21 -7.42 5.83 14.37
C ALA A 21 -7.42 4.78 13.25
N GLY A 22 -7.54 5.22 11.99
CA GLY A 22 -7.26 4.36 10.83
C GLY A 22 -5.76 4.13 10.64
N MET A 23 -5.38 3.28 9.67
CA MET A 23 -3.98 2.95 9.38
C MET A 23 -3.06 4.19 9.27
N GLY A 24 -3.47 5.23 8.55
CA GLY A 24 -2.67 6.47 8.43
C GLY A 24 -2.55 7.24 9.76
N GLY A 25 -3.61 7.27 10.57
CA GLY A 25 -3.60 7.93 11.88
C GLY A 25 -2.72 7.19 12.88
N LEU A 26 -2.79 5.86 12.91
CA LEU A 26 -1.92 5.01 13.72
C LEU A 26 -0.45 5.17 13.31
N ALA A 27 -0.14 5.14 12.01
CA ALA A 27 1.21 5.36 11.51
C ALA A 27 1.76 6.74 11.90
N ALA A 28 0.95 7.79 11.78
CA ALA A 28 1.33 9.14 12.21
C ALA A 28 1.57 9.20 13.73
N ALA A 29 0.69 8.59 14.53
CA ALA A 29 0.80 8.57 15.98
C ALA A 29 2.07 7.84 16.45
N ILE A 30 2.38 6.67 15.87
CA ILE A 30 3.60 5.90 16.15
C ILE A 30 4.85 6.75 15.85
N ARG A 31 4.93 7.36 14.66
CA ARG A 31 6.10 8.17 14.28
C ARG A 31 6.27 9.40 15.18
N LEU A 32 5.18 10.09 15.50
CA LEU A 32 5.22 11.25 16.39
C LEU A 32 5.63 10.86 17.82
N ALA A 33 5.07 9.76 18.34
CA ALA A 33 5.45 9.26 19.67
C ALA A 33 6.93 8.82 19.71
N ALA A 34 7.41 8.13 18.68
CA ALA A 34 8.83 7.77 18.54
C ALA A 34 9.77 9.00 18.46
N MET A 35 9.28 10.13 17.95
CA MET A 35 10.00 11.42 17.97
C MET A 35 9.91 12.16 19.32
N GLY A 36 9.26 11.59 20.33
CA GLY A 36 9.13 12.14 21.68
C GLY A 36 7.98 13.12 21.89
N PHE A 37 7.00 13.17 20.98
CA PHE A 37 5.77 13.93 21.20
C PHE A 37 4.81 13.20 22.11
N GLU A 38 4.01 13.94 22.88
CA GLU A 38 2.90 13.39 23.65
C GLU A 38 1.67 13.31 22.74
N VAL A 39 1.27 12.09 22.34
CA VAL A 39 0.26 11.92 21.29
C VAL A 39 -1.06 11.43 21.86
N GLU A 40 -2.15 12.08 21.44
CA GLU A 40 -3.52 11.68 21.73
C GLU A 40 -4.27 11.44 20.42
N VAL A 41 -4.86 10.26 20.27
CA VAL A 41 -5.64 9.86 19.09
C VAL A 41 -7.12 9.90 19.43
N PHE A 42 -7.92 10.63 18.65
CA PHE A 42 -9.37 10.72 18.81
C PHE A 42 -10.06 9.95 17.70
N GLU A 43 -10.85 8.94 18.05
CA GLU A 43 -11.59 8.10 17.10
C GLU A 43 -13.08 8.12 17.42
N LYS A 44 -13.91 8.33 16.39
CA LYS A 44 -15.35 8.42 16.56
C LYS A 44 -16.00 7.06 16.86
N ASN A 45 -15.38 5.96 16.44
CA ASN A 45 -15.87 4.62 16.64
C ASN A 45 -15.40 4.02 17.98
N ALA A 46 -15.99 2.89 18.36
CA ALA A 46 -15.62 2.16 19.57
C ALA A 46 -14.31 1.35 19.44
N THR A 47 -13.76 1.25 18.22
CA THR A 47 -12.53 0.51 17.91
C THR A 47 -11.65 1.31 16.95
N VAL A 48 -10.36 1.02 16.98
CA VAL A 48 -9.41 1.52 15.98
C VAL A 48 -9.51 0.73 14.66
N GLY A 49 -8.81 1.18 13.62
CA GLY A 49 -8.68 0.51 12.31
C GLY A 49 -9.34 1.26 11.15
N GLY A 50 -10.35 2.09 11.45
CA GLY A 50 -11.04 2.89 10.44
C GLY A 50 -11.67 2.00 9.35
N ARG A 51 -11.12 2.01 8.14
CA ARG A 51 -11.58 1.14 7.04
C ARG A 51 -11.11 -0.31 7.17
N VAL A 52 -10.02 -0.56 7.90
CA VAL A 52 -9.54 -1.91 8.19
C VAL A 52 -10.29 -2.37 9.44
N GLY A 53 -11.49 -2.89 9.24
CA GLY A 53 -12.38 -3.35 10.31
C GLY A 53 -12.52 -4.86 10.32
N ARG A 54 -13.06 -5.39 11.41
CA ARG A 54 -13.38 -6.80 11.60
C ARG A 54 -14.83 -6.95 12.03
N LEU A 55 -15.54 -7.88 11.40
CA LEU A 55 -16.88 -8.30 11.79
C LEU A 55 -16.81 -9.75 12.27
N GLU A 56 -17.32 -10.00 13.46
CA GLU A 56 -17.44 -11.35 14.02
C GLU A 56 -18.92 -11.73 14.10
N ALA A 57 -19.29 -12.83 13.45
CA ALA A 57 -20.68 -13.29 13.40
C ALA A 57 -20.74 -14.81 13.23
N GLY A 58 -21.56 -15.47 14.06
CA GLY A 58 -21.83 -16.91 13.93
C GLY A 58 -20.59 -17.82 14.07
N GLY A 59 -19.57 -17.39 14.81
CA GLY A 59 -18.30 -18.11 14.94
C GLY A 59 -17.30 -17.88 13.81
N PHE A 60 -17.61 -16.97 12.87
CA PHE A 60 -16.73 -16.56 11.78
C PHE A 60 -16.22 -15.14 12.01
N SER A 61 -15.06 -14.84 11.43
CA SER A 61 -14.46 -13.50 11.40
C SER A 61 -14.30 -13.06 9.95
N PHE A 62 -14.61 -11.80 9.67
CA PHE A 62 -14.56 -11.20 8.35
C PHE A 62 -13.83 -9.85 8.42
N ASP A 63 -12.74 -9.70 7.67
CA ASP A 63 -12.20 -8.37 7.40
C ASP A 63 -13.19 -7.59 6.52
N THR A 64 -13.55 -6.38 6.93
CA THR A 64 -14.57 -5.56 6.25
C THR A 64 -13.97 -4.55 5.28
N GLY A 65 -12.65 -4.58 5.11
CA GLY A 65 -11.87 -3.55 4.45
C GLY A 65 -10.94 -4.09 3.37
N PRO A 66 -9.68 -3.62 3.32
CA PRO A 66 -8.67 -4.20 2.44
C PRO A 66 -8.47 -5.69 2.74
N SER A 67 -8.17 -6.47 1.70
CA SER A 67 -7.94 -7.92 1.77
C SER A 67 -6.60 -8.37 1.17
N LEU A 68 -5.82 -7.43 0.64
CA LEU A 68 -4.53 -7.68 -0.02
C LEU A 68 -3.44 -6.91 0.71
N LEU A 69 -2.46 -7.61 1.28
CA LEU A 69 -1.27 -7.01 1.84
C LEU A 69 -0.12 -7.09 0.83
N LEU A 70 0.33 -5.92 0.40
CA LEU A 70 1.49 -5.68 -0.46
C LEU A 70 2.47 -4.75 0.27
N MET A 71 3.71 -4.67 -0.20
CA MET A 71 4.72 -3.72 0.30
C MET A 71 4.94 -3.85 1.82
N THR A 72 5.21 -5.08 2.30
CA THR A 72 5.41 -5.34 3.72
C THR A 72 6.60 -4.55 4.29
N ASP A 73 7.55 -4.20 3.44
CA ASP A 73 8.68 -3.31 3.73
C ASP A 73 8.26 -1.95 4.32
N THR A 74 7.12 -1.41 3.89
CA THR A 74 6.58 -0.14 4.39
C THR A 74 6.09 -0.27 5.84
N TYR A 75 5.48 -1.39 6.19
CA TYR A 75 5.04 -1.66 7.56
C TYR A 75 6.23 -1.97 8.47
N ARG A 76 7.21 -2.73 7.97
CA ARG A 76 8.46 -2.99 8.69
C ARG A 76 9.21 -1.70 8.99
N GLU A 77 9.32 -0.79 8.02
CA GLU A 77 9.96 0.51 8.22
C GLU A 77 9.23 1.36 9.28
N LEU A 78 7.91 1.34 9.32
CA LEU A 78 7.15 2.01 10.39
C LEU A 78 7.55 1.48 11.79
N PHE A 79 7.58 0.16 11.97
CA PHE A 79 7.98 -0.46 13.25
C PHE A 79 9.44 -0.15 13.59
N HIS A 80 10.34 -0.24 12.60
CA HIS A 80 11.75 0.11 12.77
C HIS A 80 11.95 1.58 13.15
N SER A 81 11.10 2.49 12.66
CA SER A 81 11.17 3.91 13.03
C SER A 81 10.92 4.17 14.52
N ALA A 82 10.26 3.22 15.20
CA ALA A 82 10.05 3.19 16.65
C ALA A 82 11.00 2.24 17.39
N GLY A 83 12.02 1.70 16.72
CA GLY A 83 12.97 0.74 17.29
C GLY A 83 12.32 -0.59 17.66
N ARG A 84 11.40 -1.09 16.83
CA ARG A 84 10.71 -2.38 16.97
C ARG A 84 10.74 -3.15 15.64
N ASP A 85 10.55 -4.46 15.70
CA ASP A 85 10.34 -5.30 14.51
C ASP A 85 8.85 -5.60 14.36
N LEU A 86 8.33 -5.61 13.13
CA LEU A 86 6.94 -5.97 12.84
C LEU A 86 6.67 -7.45 13.16
N ASP A 87 7.65 -8.33 12.93
CA ASP A 87 7.47 -9.78 13.11
C ASP A 87 7.28 -10.19 14.57
N ASP A 88 7.63 -9.31 15.53
CA ASP A 88 7.33 -9.49 16.95
C ASP A 88 5.84 -9.24 17.29
N TYR A 89 5.09 -8.64 16.36
CA TYR A 89 3.71 -8.18 16.57
C TYR A 89 2.68 -8.93 15.75
N VAL A 90 3.02 -9.28 14.51
CA VAL A 90 2.13 -10.02 13.64
C VAL A 90 2.93 -10.92 12.72
N ARG A 91 2.51 -12.18 12.65
CA ARG A 91 3.11 -13.13 11.72
C ARG A 91 2.55 -12.89 10.32
N LEU A 92 3.41 -12.53 9.38
CA LEU A 92 3.04 -12.44 7.97
C LEU A 92 3.30 -13.77 7.27
N ILE A 93 2.27 -14.33 6.65
CA ILE A 93 2.30 -15.59 5.92
C ILE A 93 2.41 -15.28 4.42
N PRO A 94 3.48 -15.71 3.72
CA PRO A 94 3.57 -15.51 2.28
C PRO A 94 2.55 -16.39 1.57
N LEU A 95 1.85 -15.84 0.57
CA LEU A 95 0.94 -16.64 -0.24
C LEU A 95 1.71 -17.38 -1.35
N ASP A 96 1.45 -18.68 -1.51
CA ASP A 96 2.02 -19.48 -2.61
C ASP A 96 1.43 -19.11 -3.97
N SER A 97 0.19 -18.62 -3.97
CA SER A 97 -0.53 -18.13 -5.15
C SER A 97 -1.30 -16.90 -4.77
N ASP A 98 -1.04 -15.82 -5.49
CA ASP A 98 -1.57 -14.50 -5.18
C ASP A 98 -3.10 -14.47 -5.42
N TYR A 99 -3.54 -14.94 -6.58
CA TYR A 99 -4.96 -15.15 -6.91
C TYR A 99 -5.13 -16.03 -8.15
N ARG A 100 -6.38 -16.42 -8.43
CA ARG A 100 -6.79 -17.10 -9.65
C ARG A 100 -7.81 -16.27 -10.41
N VAL A 101 -7.52 -15.99 -11.68
CA VAL A 101 -8.48 -15.41 -12.63
C VAL A 101 -9.21 -16.56 -13.32
N THR A 102 -10.54 -16.60 -13.22
CA THR A 102 -11.38 -17.57 -13.93
C THR A 102 -12.08 -16.87 -15.08
N PHE A 103 -11.88 -17.37 -16.30
CA PHE A 103 -12.43 -16.78 -17.52
C PHE A 103 -13.83 -17.33 -17.81
N GLY A 104 -14.59 -16.61 -18.64
CA GLY A 104 -15.97 -16.97 -18.97
C GLY A 104 -16.13 -18.30 -19.73
N ASP A 105 -15.05 -18.81 -20.32
CA ASP A 105 -15.00 -20.12 -20.98
C ASP A 105 -14.61 -21.28 -20.04
N GLY A 106 -14.43 -21.00 -18.74
CA GLY A 106 -14.07 -21.99 -17.73
C GLY A 106 -12.56 -22.26 -17.60
N ASP A 107 -11.73 -21.71 -18.49
CA ASP A 107 -10.28 -21.72 -18.29
C ASP A 107 -9.89 -20.78 -17.14
N SER A 108 -8.67 -20.91 -16.62
CA SER A 108 -8.19 -20.05 -15.54
C SER A 108 -6.71 -19.72 -15.68
N LEU A 109 -6.27 -18.65 -15.03
CA LEU A 109 -4.87 -18.31 -14.84
C LEU A 109 -4.63 -18.17 -13.34
N THR A 110 -3.73 -18.96 -12.78
CA THR A 110 -3.28 -18.75 -11.39
C THR A 110 -2.03 -17.90 -11.39
N ILE A 111 -2.08 -16.74 -10.74
CA ILE A 111 -0.89 -15.91 -10.52
C ILE A 111 -0.10 -16.53 -9.38
N ARG A 112 1.07 -17.08 -9.72
CA ARG A 112 1.96 -17.77 -8.80
C ARG A 112 2.98 -16.80 -8.24
N ARG A 113 3.38 -17.02 -6.99
CA ARG A 113 4.41 -16.22 -6.33
C ARG A 113 5.75 -16.31 -7.04
N THR A 114 6.13 -17.50 -7.51
CA THR A 114 7.43 -17.71 -8.15
C THR A 114 7.34 -17.49 -9.66
N LEU A 115 8.33 -16.79 -10.22
CA LEU A 115 8.41 -16.56 -11.66
C LEU A 115 8.42 -17.86 -12.49
N PRO A 116 9.15 -18.93 -12.11
CA PRO A 116 9.13 -20.18 -12.88
C PRO A 116 7.73 -20.80 -12.98
N GLU A 117 6.98 -20.84 -11.87
CA GLU A 117 5.63 -21.41 -11.87
C GLU A 117 4.65 -20.51 -12.62
N LEU A 118 4.78 -19.18 -12.48
CA LEU A 118 3.98 -18.23 -13.24
C LEU A 118 4.24 -18.38 -14.74
N ILE A 119 5.49 -18.49 -15.17
CA ILE A 119 5.86 -18.68 -16.57
C ILE A 119 5.18 -19.92 -17.16
N ASN A 120 5.12 -21.03 -16.42
CA ASN A 120 4.42 -22.24 -16.87
C ASN A 120 2.93 -21.99 -17.11
N GLU A 121 2.26 -21.22 -16.24
CA GLU A 121 0.86 -20.83 -16.43
C GLU A 121 0.67 -19.92 -17.65
N LEU A 122 1.61 -19.00 -17.89
CA LEU A 122 1.58 -18.10 -19.04
C LEU A 122 1.80 -18.82 -20.36
N GLU A 123 2.80 -19.72 -20.43
CA GLU A 123 3.12 -20.53 -21.62
C GLU A 123 1.98 -21.48 -21.98
N ARG A 124 1.23 -21.99 -21.01
CA ARG A 124 0.02 -22.80 -21.25
C ARG A 124 -1.06 -22.00 -22.00
N ILE A 125 -1.23 -20.72 -21.66
CA ILE A 125 -2.25 -19.85 -22.26
C ILE A 125 -1.78 -19.26 -23.60
N GLU A 126 -0.53 -18.84 -23.67
CA GLU A 126 0.08 -18.24 -24.86
C GLU A 126 1.48 -18.83 -25.09
N PRO A 127 1.61 -19.92 -25.86
CA PRO A 127 2.91 -20.52 -26.15
C PRO A 127 3.90 -19.52 -26.78
N GLY A 128 5.12 -19.48 -26.27
CA GLY A 128 6.20 -18.56 -26.66
C GLY A 128 6.06 -17.15 -26.08
N VAL A 129 5.28 -16.95 -25.02
CA VAL A 129 5.08 -15.64 -24.36
C VAL A 129 6.24 -15.23 -23.46
N THR A 130 7.05 -16.17 -22.95
CA THR A 130 8.09 -15.90 -21.95
C THR A 130 9.00 -14.72 -22.29
N PRO A 131 9.56 -14.57 -23.50
CA PRO A 131 10.40 -13.41 -23.82
C PRO A 131 9.63 -12.08 -23.81
N ARG A 132 8.33 -12.09 -24.12
CA ARG A 132 7.48 -10.89 -24.04
C ARG A 132 7.13 -10.56 -22.59
N PHE A 133 6.88 -11.57 -21.77
CA PHE A 133 6.66 -11.41 -20.33
C PHE A 133 7.85 -10.78 -19.63
N TYR A 134 9.08 -11.22 -19.93
CA TYR A 134 10.28 -10.56 -19.37
C TYR A 134 10.40 -9.09 -19.78
N ARG A 135 10.08 -8.74 -21.03
CA ARG A 135 10.03 -7.33 -21.46
C ARG A 135 8.95 -6.52 -20.75
N PHE A 136 7.82 -7.15 -20.44
CA PHE A 136 6.77 -6.54 -19.63
C PHE A 136 7.26 -6.26 -18.20
N LEU A 137 7.91 -7.24 -17.56
CA LEU A 137 8.49 -7.07 -16.22
C LEU A 137 9.58 -6.00 -16.20
N GLU A 138 10.44 -5.93 -17.22
CA GLU A 138 11.46 -4.88 -17.34
C GLU A 138 10.82 -3.47 -17.45
N ASP A 139 9.80 -3.32 -18.29
CA ASP A 139 9.05 -2.06 -18.44
C ASP A 139 8.36 -1.66 -17.12
N ALA A 140 7.75 -2.63 -16.43
CA ALA A 140 7.11 -2.42 -15.13
C ALA A 140 8.13 -2.07 -14.03
N CYS A 141 9.27 -2.74 -13.98
CA CYS A 141 10.39 -2.47 -13.06
C CYS A 141 10.88 -1.02 -13.20
N ASN A 142 11.14 -0.60 -14.44
CA ASN A 142 11.63 0.75 -14.72
C ASN A 142 10.64 1.81 -14.25
N LYS A 143 9.34 1.59 -14.46
CA LYS A 143 8.30 2.51 -13.99
C LYS A 143 8.09 2.47 -12.49
N TYR A 144 8.19 1.30 -11.85
CA TYR A 144 8.12 1.19 -10.41
C TYR A 144 9.28 1.94 -9.75
N ARG A 145 10.52 1.74 -10.20
CA ARG A 145 11.69 2.43 -9.67
C ARG A 145 11.57 3.95 -9.79
N LEU A 146 11.22 4.43 -10.98
CA LEU A 146 11.01 5.86 -11.23
C LEU A 146 9.79 6.40 -10.45
N GLY A 147 8.70 5.63 -10.40
CA GLY A 147 7.46 5.99 -9.73
C GLY A 147 7.64 6.13 -8.22
N ARG A 148 8.26 5.13 -7.60
CA ARG A 148 8.50 5.09 -6.16
C ARG A 148 9.44 6.21 -5.72
N SER A 149 10.59 6.36 -6.37
CA SER A 149 11.60 7.36 -5.96
C SER A 149 11.20 8.81 -6.26
N GLU A 150 10.47 9.06 -7.35
CA GLU A 150 10.17 10.44 -7.77
C GLU A 150 8.78 10.93 -7.34
N PHE A 151 7.84 10.03 -7.02
CA PHE A 151 6.46 10.39 -6.68
C PHE A 151 5.93 9.84 -5.35
N VAL A 152 6.35 8.66 -4.90
CA VAL A 152 5.81 8.07 -3.65
C VAL A 152 6.62 8.49 -2.43
N GLU A 153 7.94 8.46 -2.53
CA GLU A 153 8.85 8.75 -1.41
C GLU A 153 9.21 10.23 -1.26
N ARG A 154 8.55 11.12 -2.03
CA ARG A 154 8.87 12.54 -2.08
C ARG A 154 7.71 13.40 -1.59
N ASP A 155 7.99 14.28 -0.64
CA ASP A 155 7.05 15.30 -0.20
C ASP A 155 6.87 16.37 -1.29
N PHE A 156 5.60 16.70 -1.58
CA PHE A 156 5.22 17.79 -2.49
C PHE A 156 4.70 18.98 -1.69
N ASP A 157 5.60 19.77 -1.14
CA ASP A 157 5.26 20.92 -0.29
C ASP A 157 4.53 22.05 -1.04
N ARG A 158 4.61 22.10 -2.38
CA ARG A 158 3.96 23.11 -3.23
C ARG A 158 3.40 22.49 -4.51
N ALA A 159 2.26 22.99 -4.98
CA ALA A 159 1.66 22.58 -6.26
C ALA A 159 2.64 22.75 -7.46
N ARG A 160 3.53 23.74 -7.41
CA ARG A 160 4.56 23.97 -8.44
C ARG A 160 5.66 22.91 -8.47
N ASP A 161 5.90 22.21 -7.36
CA ASP A 161 6.87 21.12 -7.27
C ASP A 161 6.29 19.84 -7.91
N PHE A 162 4.96 19.70 -7.94
CA PHE A 162 4.26 18.64 -8.66
C PHE A 162 4.18 18.92 -10.18
N PHE A 163 3.92 20.15 -10.60
CA PHE A 163 3.81 20.55 -12.02
C PHE A 163 5.12 21.02 -12.68
N GLY A 164 6.28 20.73 -12.08
CA GLY A 164 7.57 21.12 -12.64
C GLY A 164 7.87 20.44 -14.00
N LEU A 165 8.62 21.13 -14.87
CA LEU A 165 9.11 20.60 -16.17
C LEU A 165 9.79 19.23 -16.06
N ARG A 166 10.40 18.92 -14.91
CA ARG A 166 11.00 17.62 -14.60
C ARG A 166 9.94 16.51 -14.49
N ASN A 167 8.86 16.73 -13.73
CA ASN A 167 7.80 15.74 -13.56
C ASN A 167 7.00 15.56 -14.86
N LEU A 168 6.82 16.63 -15.64
CA LEU A 168 6.22 16.53 -16.97
C LEU A 168 7.08 15.70 -17.94
N ARG A 169 8.40 15.90 -17.94
CA ARG A 169 9.35 15.05 -18.69
C ARG A 169 9.33 13.60 -18.19
N LEU A 170 9.17 13.40 -16.89
CA LEU A 170 9.10 12.07 -16.28
C LEU A 170 7.80 11.35 -16.69
N LEU A 171 6.65 12.02 -16.63
CA LEU A 171 5.34 11.52 -17.10
C LEU A 171 5.35 11.17 -18.59
N LEU A 172 6.00 12.01 -19.42
CA LEU A 172 6.20 11.75 -20.85
C LEU A 172 7.12 10.54 -21.09
N LYS A 173 8.22 10.43 -20.32
CA LYS A 173 9.20 9.33 -20.44
C LYS A 173 8.63 7.99 -19.99
N THR A 174 7.82 7.96 -18.93
CA THR A 174 7.14 6.75 -18.45
C THR A 174 5.88 6.41 -19.27
N ARG A 175 5.49 7.28 -20.21
CA ARG A 175 4.23 7.18 -20.98
C ARG A 175 3.01 6.98 -20.07
N ALA A 176 3.05 7.57 -18.88
CA ALA A 176 2.11 7.38 -17.78
C ALA A 176 0.64 7.69 -18.14
N VAL A 177 0.41 8.50 -19.18
CA VAL A 177 -0.92 8.95 -19.63
C VAL A 177 -1.60 8.02 -20.65
N ASN A 178 -0.91 6.99 -21.12
CA ASN A 178 -1.51 6.04 -22.06
C ASN A 178 -2.47 5.09 -21.36
N ASN A 179 -3.51 4.66 -22.08
CA ASN A 179 -4.41 3.58 -21.69
C ASN A 179 -3.60 2.31 -21.35
N TYR A 180 -3.79 1.81 -20.13
CA TYR A 180 -3.00 0.69 -19.61
C TYR A 180 -3.24 -0.61 -20.41
N TYR A 181 -4.48 -0.92 -20.76
CA TYR A 181 -4.81 -2.10 -21.58
C TYR A 181 -4.05 -2.13 -22.90
N ARG A 182 -3.96 -0.98 -23.60
CA ARG A 182 -3.21 -0.81 -24.85
C ARG A 182 -1.70 -0.94 -24.65
N GLN A 183 -1.19 -0.67 -23.45
CA GLN A 183 0.21 -0.91 -23.12
C GLN A 183 0.46 -2.40 -22.92
N VAL A 184 -0.37 -3.07 -22.13
CA VAL A 184 -0.31 -4.51 -21.88
C VAL A 184 -0.43 -5.30 -23.19
N SER A 185 -1.30 -4.87 -24.12
CA SER A 185 -1.50 -5.52 -25.42
C SER A 185 -0.27 -5.55 -26.34
N LYS A 186 0.78 -4.78 -26.04
CA LYS A 186 2.06 -4.83 -26.77
C LYS A 186 2.92 -6.01 -26.35
N PHE A 187 2.67 -6.57 -25.18
CA PHE A 187 3.41 -7.69 -24.62
C PHE A 187 2.65 -9.01 -24.77
N PHE A 188 1.32 -8.98 -24.73
CA PHE A 188 0.51 -10.20 -24.81
C PHE A 188 -0.38 -10.20 -26.04
N ALA A 189 -0.42 -11.32 -26.75
CA ALA A 189 -1.29 -11.52 -27.91
C ALA A 189 -2.69 -12.01 -27.50
N SER A 190 -2.73 -12.89 -26.49
CA SER A 190 -3.93 -13.50 -25.94
C SER A 190 -4.75 -12.47 -25.16
N GLU A 191 -6.05 -12.45 -25.43
CA GLU A 191 -6.99 -11.59 -24.72
C GLU A 191 -7.05 -11.95 -23.22
N LYS A 192 -6.91 -13.23 -22.87
CA LYS A 192 -6.89 -13.71 -21.48
C LYS A 192 -5.74 -13.09 -20.69
N LEU A 193 -4.53 -13.08 -21.27
CA LEU A 193 -3.36 -12.49 -20.61
C LEU A 193 -3.48 -10.97 -20.54
N ARG A 194 -4.00 -10.32 -21.59
CA ARG A 194 -4.24 -8.87 -21.55
C ARG A 194 -5.22 -8.47 -20.44
N GLN A 195 -6.30 -9.23 -20.27
CA GLN A 195 -7.26 -9.01 -19.19
C GLN A 195 -6.63 -9.24 -17.83
N ALA A 196 -5.93 -10.36 -17.63
CA ALA A 196 -5.31 -10.69 -16.35
C ALA A 196 -4.26 -9.66 -15.91
N PHE A 197 -3.37 -9.24 -16.81
CA PHE A 197 -2.34 -8.22 -16.51
C PHE A 197 -2.87 -6.78 -16.56
N SER A 198 -4.16 -6.58 -16.86
CA SER A 198 -4.83 -5.29 -16.70
C SER A 198 -5.73 -5.25 -15.47
N LEU A 199 -5.91 -6.38 -14.78
CA LEU A 199 -6.87 -6.53 -13.68
C LEU A 199 -6.56 -5.63 -12.49
N GLN A 200 -5.27 -5.37 -12.24
CA GLN A 200 -4.80 -4.57 -11.10
C GLN A 200 -5.32 -3.13 -11.12
N THR A 201 -5.84 -2.61 -12.24
CA THR A 201 -6.49 -1.29 -12.24
C THR A 201 -7.75 -1.26 -11.37
N MET A 202 -8.38 -2.41 -11.13
CA MET A 202 -9.50 -2.53 -10.20
C MET A 202 -9.11 -2.21 -8.76
N TYR A 203 -7.84 -2.39 -8.35
CA TYR A 203 -7.39 -2.04 -6.99
C TYR A 203 -7.56 -0.55 -6.70
N LEU A 204 -7.64 0.27 -7.75
CA LEU A 204 -7.80 1.72 -7.68
C LEU A 204 -9.25 2.16 -7.95
N GLY A 205 -10.17 1.22 -8.15
CA GLY A 205 -11.55 1.50 -8.58
C GLY A 205 -11.62 2.12 -9.98
N LEU A 206 -10.60 1.90 -10.82
CA LEU A 206 -10.52 2.48 -12.16
C LEU A 206 -10.76 1.42 -13.24
N SER A 207 -11.45 1.82 -14.30
CA SER A 207 -11.56 1.03 -15.52
C SER A 207 -10.17 0.85 -16.16
N PRO A 208 -9.76 -0.36 -16.56
CA PRO A 208 -8.48 -0.57 -17.26
C PRO A 208 -8.40 0.18 -18.60
N PHE A 209 -9.55 0.56 -19.15
CA PHE A 209 -9.66 1.34 -20.38
C PHE A 209 -9.45 2.84 -20.18
N GLU A 210 -9.43 3.31 -18.94
CA GLU A 210 -9.29 4.72 -18.58
C GLU A 210 -8.10 4.97 -17.65
N ALA A 211 -7.59 3.91 -17.00
CA ALA A 211 -6.48 3.97 -16.07
C ALA A 211 -5.16 4.42 -16.76
N PRO A 212 -4.53 5.49 -16.26
CA PRO A 212 -3.17 5.88 -16.61
C PRO A 212 -2.14 4.75 -16.41
N ALA A 213 -1.26 4.55 -17.39
CA ALA A 213 -0.15 3.60 -17.36
C ALA A 213 0.86 3.76 -16.20
N VAL A 214 0.83 4.86 -15.42
CA VAL A 214 1.60 4.96 -14.17
C VAL A 214 1.27 3.81 -13.20
N TYR A 215 0.05 3.26 -13.27
CA TYR A 215 -0.39 2.16 -12.41
C TYR A 215 0.15 0.78 -12.77
N SER A 216 0.94 0.69 -13.84
CA SER A 216 1.75 -0.51 -14.14
C SER A 216 2.80 -0.85 -13.09
N LEU A 217 3.02 0.03 -12.10
CA LEU A 217 3.83 -0.25 -10.92
C LEU A 217 3.26 -1.38 -10.06
N LEU A 218 1.94 -1.55 -10.00
CA LEU A 218 1.28 -2.52 -9.12
C LEU A 218 1.64 -3.98 -9.47
N PRO A 219 1.55 -4.44 -10.74
CA PRO A 219 1.98 -5.78 -11.09
C PRO A 219 3.46 -6.03 -10.80
N TYR A 220 4.33 -5.02 -10.84
CA TYR A 220 5.73 -5.24 -10.47
C TYR A 220 5.90 -5.44 -8.96
N THR A 221 5.22 -4.62 -8.16
CA THR A 221 5.21 -4.76 -6.70
C THR A 221 4.70 -6.13 -6.26
N GLU A 222 3.64 -6.59 -6.92
CA GLU A 222 3.04 -7.91 -6.70
C GLU A 222 3.97 -9.04 -7.17
N LEU A 223 4.38 -9.04 -8.45
CA LEU A 223 5.02 -10.20 -9.06
C LEU A 223 6.53 -10.33 -8.79
N ALA A 224 7.22 -9.23 -8.44
CA ALA A 224 8.67 -9.20 -8.45
C ALA A 224 9.31 -8.67 -7.17
N GLU A 225 8.63 -7.86 -6.36
CA GLU A 225 9.22 -7.27 -5.15
C GLU A 225 8.96 -8.12 -3.91
N ASP A 226 7.68 -8.27 -3.52
CA ASP A 226 7.36 -8.86 -2.22
C ASP A 226 6.27 -9.94 -2.27
N GLY A 227 5.49 -10.02 -3.38
CA GLY A 227 4.33 -10.91 -3.44
C GLY A 227 3.17 -10.43 -2.57
N LEU A 228 2.10 -11.23 -2.54
CA LEU A 228 1.05 -11.05 -1.55
C LEU A 228 1.37 -11.78 -0.25
N TRP A 229 0.90 -11.17 0.84
CA TRP A 229 1.02 -11.69 2.19
C TRP A 229 -0.34 -11.72 2.87
N PHE A 230 -0.48 -12.62 3.83
CA PHE A 230 -1.63 -12.72 4.71
C PHE A 230 -1.16 -12.57 6.16
N PRO A 231 -1.61 -11.54 6.90
CA PRO A 231 -1.37 -11.49 8.33
C PRO A 231 -2.16 -12.62 9.02
N GLU A 232 -1.48 -13.39 9.87
CA GLU A 232 -2.14 -14.42 10.68
C GLU A 232 -3.21 -13.75 11.56
N GLY A 233 -4.48 -14.18 11.41
CA GLY A 233 -5.64 -13.55 12.06
C GLY A 233 -6.43 -12.56 11.18
N GLY A 234 -5.95 -12.26 9.97
CA GLY A 234 -6.59 -11.34 9.02
C GLY A 234 -5.98 -9.95 9.03
N MET A 235 -6.46 -9.08 8.14
CA MET A 235 -5.95 -7.73 7.97
C MET A 235 -6.11 -6.87 9.23
N TYR A 236 -7.13 -7.12 10.04
CA TYR A 236 -7.31 -6.45 11.31
C TYR A 236 -6.15 -6.70 12.30
N SER A 237 -5.47 -7.84 12.24
CA SER A 237 -4.32 -8.13 13.11
C SER A 237 -3.14 -7.18 12.88
N LEU A 238 -3.05 -6.56 11.71
CA LEU A 238 -2.09 -5.49 11.45
C LEU A 238 -2.46 -4.19 12.20
N ILE A 239 -3.75 -3.89 12.34
CA ILE A 239 -4.24 -2.78 13.16
C ILE A 239 -3.95 -3.05 14.64
N GLU A 240 -4.22 -4.26 15.13
CA GLU A 240 -3.93 -4.67 16.51
C GLU A 240 -2.41 -4.54 16.81
N ALA A 241 -1.56 -4.95 15.85
CA ALA A 241 -0.11 -4.77 15.95
C ALA A 241 0.30 -3.29 16.06
N MET A 242 -0.26 -2.43 15.21
CA MET A 242 0.03 -0.99 15.22
C MET A 242 -0.50 -0.29 16.47
N GLU A 243 -1.70 -0.65 16.93
CA GLU A 243 -2.28 -0.14 18.18
C GLU A 243 -1.40 -0.53 19.37
N ARG A 244 -0.98 -1.80 19.45
CA ARG A 244 -0.08 -2.28 20.51
C ARG A 244 1.22 -1.46 20.54
N LEU A 245 1.86 -1.27 19.39
CA LEU A 245 3.06 -0.44 19.28
C LEU A 245 2.80 1.01 19.74
N ALA A 246 1.71 1.62 19.27
CA ALA A 246 1.35 2.98 19.66
C ALA A 246 1.15 3.10 21.18
N THR A 247 0.45 2.15 21.80
CA THR A 247 0.26 2.12 23.26
C THR A 247 1.56 1.93 24.01
N GLU A 248 2.47 1.06 23.56
CA GLU A 248 3.81 0.90 24.14
C GLU A 248 4.64 2.19 24.10
N LEU A 249 4.44 3.02 23.06
CA LEU A 249 5.07 4.34 22.93
C LEU A 249 4.38 5.44 23.75
N GLY A 250 3.31 5.10 24.49
CA GLY A 250 2.58 6.04 25.34
C GLY A 250 1.51 6.86 24.63
N VAL A 251 1.11 6.49 23.40
CA VAL A 251 -0.03 7.10 22.70
C VAL A 251 -1.32 6.81 23.48
N ARG A 252 -2.13 7.85 23.71
CA ARG A 252 -3.43 7.72 24.37
C ARG A 252 -4.56 7.71 23.34
N PHE A 253 -5.48 6.77 23.47
CA PHE A 253 -6.64 6.64 22.58
C PHE A 253 -7.93 7.11 23.27
N HIS A 254 -8.67 7.98 22.59
CA HIS A 254 -10.00 8.45 22.97
C HIS A 254 -11.01 7.91 21.96
N LEU A 255 -11.57 6.74 22.25
CA LEU A 255 -12.57 6.07 21.42
C LEU A 255 -13.97 6.65 21.70
N ASN A 256 -14.91 6.47 20.77
CA ASN A 256 -16.23 7.09 20.80
C ASN A 256 -16.17 8.63 20.96
N SER A 257 -15.10 9.25 20.50
CA SER A 257 -14.84 10.68 20.65
C SER A 257 -14.82 11.35 19.28
N GLN A 258 -16.01 11.68 18.77
CA GLN A 258 -16.13 12.38 17.50
C GLN A 258 -15.60 13.82 17.63
N VAL A 259 -14.56 14.15 16.86
CA VAL A 259 -14.06 15.52 16.74
C VAL A 259 -15.00 16.31 15.84
N GLU A 260 -15.60 17.37 16.38
CA GLU A 260 -16.55 18.22 15.64
C GLU A 260 -15.86 19.31 14.81
N SER A 261 -14.78 19.89 15.34
CA SER A 261 -14.06 20.97 14.65
C SER A 261 -12.61 21.07 15.10
N VAL A 262 -11.77 21.63 14.24
CA VAL A 262 -10.39 22.03 14.57
C VAL A 262 -10.39 23.54 14.79
N VAL A 263 -10.04 23.98 16.00
CA VAL A 263 -9.98 25.40 16.34
C VAL A 263 -8.74 26.02 15.69
N VAL A 264 -8.93 27.08 14.91
CA VAL A 264 -7.83 27.79 14.22
C VAL A 264 -7.79 29.24 14.68
N THR A 265 -6.63 29.70 15.14
CA THR A 265 -6.40 31.08 15.53
C THR A 265 -5.19 31.64 14.80
N LYS A 266 -5.38 32.74 14.06
CA LYS A 266 -4.33 33.39 13.23
C LYS A 266 -3.66 32.40 12.25
N GLY A 267 -4.46 31.56 11.59
CA GLY A 267 -4.00 30.57 10.61
C GLY A 267 -3.24 29.38 11.20
N ARG A 268 -3.32 29.14 12.51
CA ARG A 268 -2.68 28.00 13.19
C ARG A 268 -3.71 27.22 14.01
N ALA A 269 -3.67 25.90 13.93
CA ALA A 269 -4.46 25.04 14.81
C ALA A 269 -4.11 25.30 16.28
N ARG A 270 -5.13 25.26 17.14
CA ARG A 270 -5.05 25.45 18.59
C ARG A 270 -5.81 24.33 19.29
N GLY A 271 -5.20 23.80 20.34
CA GLY A 271 -5.67 22.71 21.19
C GLY A 271 -4.69 22.50 22.32
#